data_AF-E9EPF9-F1
#
_entry.id   AF-E9EPF9-F1
#
_cell.length_a   1.000
_cell.length_b   1.000
_cell.length_c   1.000
_cell.angle_alpha   90.00
_cell.angle_beta   90.00
_cell.angle_gamma   90.00
#
_symmetry.space_group_name_H-M   'P 1'
#
loop_
_entity.id
_entity.type
_entity.pdbx_description
1 polymer ?
#
loop_
_entity_poly.entity_id
_entity_poly.type
_entity_poly.pdbx_seq_one_letter_code
_entity_poly.pdbx_strand_id
1 'polypeptide(L)'
;MAGWLDRAVELPNLWVPKTPNNPTEATSQTDYIKRRISNHQESSPTSILAAVDQISKGACAIMQKMALLKAENEQLRPANAALSKQRRSRKTRLRQGSSMSIAEGHALQDQKDVDQQVQQESRQTRGRKPRDKTNGRRCGRCGKTGHNARTCQITVETSSEEDSY
;
A
#
# COMPACT_ATOMS: atom_id res chain seq x y z
N MET A 1 -69.07 20.92 -17.71
CA MET A 1 -68.65 20.56 -16.34
C MET A 1 -68.78 19.05 -16.18
N ALA A 2 -67.64 18.36 -16.01
CA ALA A 2 -67.45 17.13 -15.22
C ALA A 2 -66.17 16.45 -15.75
N GLY A 3 -65.04 16.80 -15.13
CA GLY A 3 -63.78 16.11 -15.35
C GLY A 3 -63.80 14.77 -14.62
N TRP A 4 -63.45 13.70 -15.35
CA TRP A 4 -63.18 12.40 -14.75
C TRP A 4 -61.83 12.51 -14.04
N LEU A 5 -61.86 12.63 -12.72
CA LEU A 5 -60.67 12.41 -11.91
C LEU A 5 -60.42 10.92 -11.88
N ASP A 6 -59.40 10.52 -12.66
CA ASP A 6 -58.77 9.22 -12.62
C ASP A 6 -58.24 9.02 -11.19
N ARG A 7 -59.04 8.36 -10.35
CA ARG A 7 -58.68 8.06 -8.98
C ARG A 7 -57.72 6.89 -9.03
N ALA A 8 -56.43 7.19 -9.21
CA ALA A 8 -55.37 6.21 -9.08
C ALA A 8 -55.52 5.49 -7.73
N VAL A 9 -56.01 4.25 -7.78
CA VAL A 9 -56.03 3.35 -6.63
C VAL A 9 -54.56 3.05 -6.37
N GLU A 10 -53.96 3.73 -5.38
CA GLU A 10 -52.66 3.35 -4.86
C GLU A 10 -52.77 1.93 -4.31
N LEU A 11 -52.35 0.95 -5.12
CA LEU A 11 -52.19 -0.41 -4.66
C LEU A 11 -51.18 -0.38 -3.50
N PRO A 12 -51.49 -0.97 -2.34
CA PRO A 12 -50.53 -1.05 -1.24
C PRO A 12 -49.26 -1.67 -1.79
N ASN A 13 -48.13 -0.97 -1.63
CA ASN A 13 -46.81 -1.35 -2.12
C ASN A 13 -46.64 -2.87 -2.10
N LEU A 14 -46.64 -3.50 -3.28
CA LEU A 14 -46.43 -4.94 -3.40
C LEU A 14 -45.09 -5.28 -2.75
N TRP A 15 -45.11 -6.23 -1.83
CA TRP A 15 -43.89 -6.76 -1.25
C TRP A 15 -43.03 -7.37 -2.36
N VAL A 16 -41.91 -6.73 -2.66
CA VAL A 16 -40.86 -7.29 -3.53
C VAL A 16 -39.85 -8.06 -2.65
N PRO A 17 -39.72 -9.38 -2.79
CA PRO A 17 -38.71 -10.13 -2.05
C PRO A 17 -37.33 -9.68 -2.50
N LYS A 18 -36.58 -9.05 -1.60
CA LYS A 18 -35.16 -8.75 -1.78
C LYS A 18 -34.35 -9.75 -0.97
N THR A 19 -33.20 -10.16 -1.52
CA THR A 19 -32.22 -10.94 -0.77
C THR A 19 -31.56 -10.03 0.26
N PRO A 20 -31.63 -10.36 1.56
CA PRO A 20 -30.94 -9.58 2.58
C PRO A 20 -29.43 -9.69 2.39
N ASN A 21 -28.72 -8.56 2.53
CA ASN A 21 -27.27 -8.50 2.27
C ASN A 21 -26.42 -8.69 3.53
N ASN A 22 -27.04 -8.54 4.70
CA ASN A 22 -26.39 -8.69 5.99
C ASN A 22 -27.30 -9.41 7.00
N PRO A 23 -26.72 -9.98 8.08
CA PRO A 23 -27.48 -10.72 9.07
C PRO A 23 -28.61 -9.90 9.71
N THR A 24 -28.43 -8.59 9.89
CA THR A 24 -29.43 -7.69 10.50
C THR A 24 -30.66 -7.50 9.60
N GLU A 25 -30.45 -7.37 8.29
CA GLU A 25 -31.54 -7.36 7.30
C GLU A 25 -32.26 -8.71 7.28
N ALA A 26 -31.50 -9.82 7.36
CA ALA A 26 -32.07 -11.17 7.39
C ALA A 26 -32.97 -11.38 8.62
N THR A 27 -32.53 -10.96 9.81
CA THR A 27 -33.35 -11.04 11.02
C THR A 27 -34.58 -10.15 10.92
N SER A 28 -34.43 -8.90 10.45
CA SER A 28 -35.54 -7.96 10.30
C SER A 28 -36.61 -8.49 9.33
N GLN A 29 -36.18 -9.08 8.22
CA GLN A 29 -37.08 -9.70 7.23
C GLN A 29 -37.74 -10.97 7.78
N THR A 30 -36.99 -11.80 8.52
CA THR A 30 -37.53 -12.96 9.24
C THR A 30 -38.60 -12.56 10.24
N ASP A 31 -38.36 -11.53 11.05
CA ASP A 31 -39.31 -11.05 12.07
C ASP A 31 -40.59 -10.51 11.42
N TYR A 32 -40.46 -9.82 10.30
CA TYR A 32 -41.58 -9.37 9.49
C TYR A 32 -42.40 -10.55 8.94
N ILE A 33 -41.74 -11.57 8.38
CA ILE A 33 -42.40 -12.80 7.90
C ILE A 33 -43.13 -13.52 9.04
N LYS A 34 -42.46 -13.71 10.19
CA LYS A 34 -43.03 -14.36 11.37
C LYS A 34 -44.29 -13.63 11.84
N ARG A 35 -44.26 -12.29 11.94
CA ARG A 35 -45.41 -11.47 12.33
C ARG A 35 -46.59 -11.63 11.37
N ARG A 36 -46.33 -11.73 10.07
CA ARG A 36 -47.37 -11.96 9.05
C ARG A 36 -48.01 -13.34 9.18
N ILE A 37 -47.21 -14.38 9.43
CA ILE A 37 -47.70 -15.75 9.65
C ILE A 37 -48.55 -15.83 10.92
N SER A 38 -48.10 -15.22 12.02
CA SER A 38 -48.83 -15.22 13.30
C SER A 38 -50.20 -14.53 13.21
N ASN A 39 -50.34 -13.54 12.34
CA ASN A 39 -51.59 -12.78 12.18
C ASN A 39 -52.58 -13.43 11.19
N HIS A 40 -52.25 -14.57 10.60
CA HIS A 40 -53.10 -15.25 9.62
C HIS A 40 -54.16 -16.10 10.31
N GLN A 41 -55.45 -15.90 9.97
CA GLN A 41 -56.57 -16.51 10.70
C GLN A 41 -56.79 -18.02 10.41
N GLU A 42 -56.22 -18.57 9.34
CA GLU A 42 -56.55 -19.94 8.88
C GLU A 42 -55.39 -20.95 8.94
N SER A 43 -54.31 -20.66 9.66
CA SER A 43 -53.12 -21.53 9.68
C SER A 43 -52.73 -21.92 11.09
N SER A 44 -52.38 -23.19 11.30
CA SER A 44 -51.58 -23.58 12.47
C SER A 44 -50.15 -23.08 12.24
N PRO A 45 -49.69 -22.03 12.93
CA PRO A 45 -48.50 -21.28 12.53
C PRO A 45 -47.20 -22.03 12.87
N THR A 46 -47.26 -23.04 13.73
CA THR A 46 -46.09 -23.65 14.39
C THR A 46 -45.11 -24.30 13.42
N SER A 47 -45.60 -25.06 12.44
CA SER A 47 -44.72 -25.76 11.46
C SER A 47 -44.00 -24.76 10.54
N ILE A 48 -44.70 -23.72 10.09
CA ILE A 48 -44.16 -22.71 9.18
C ILE A 48 -43.16 -21.80 9.91
N LEU A 49 -43.47 -21.40 11.16
CA LEU A 49 -42.56 -20.60 11.97
C LEU A 49 -41.25 -21.32 12.26
N ALA A 50 -41.30 -22.64 12.52
CA ALA A 50 -40.10 -23.45 12.70
C ALA A 50 -39.25 -23.50 11.42
N ALA A 51 -39.87 -23.69 10.24
CA ALA A 51 -39.18 -23.66 8.96
C ALA A 51 -38.51 -22.30 8.69
N VAL A 52 -39.23 -21.20 8.94
CA VAL A 52 -38.71 -19.83 8.80
C VAL A 52 -37.52 -19.57 9.74
N ASP A 53 -37.57 -20.10 10.96
CA ASP A 53 -36.46 -19.97 11.92
C ASP A 53 -35.20 -20.70 11.45
N GLN A 54 -35.34 -21.92 10.90
CA GLN A 54 -34.21 -22.67 10.34
C GLN A 54 -33.62 -21.98 9.11
N ILE A 55 -34.48 -21.43 8.24
CA ILE A 55 -34.04 -20.64 7.09
C ILE A 55 -33.25 -19.41 7.56
N SER A 56 -33.74 -18.70 8.58
CA SER A 56 -33.04 -17.54 9.13
C SER A 56 -31.68 -17.90 9.70
N LYS A 57 -31.58 -19.01 10.45
CA LYS A 57 -30.30 -19.51 10.98
C LYS A 57 -29.33 -19.87 9.86
N GLY A 58 -29.81 -20.58 8.83
CA GLY A 58 -29.01 -20.93 7.66
C GLY A 58 -28.52 -19.69 6.90
N ALA A 59 -29.39 -18.71 6.67
CA ALA A 59 -29.06 -17.46 6.01
C ALA A 59 -27.99 -16.68 6.78
N CYS A 60 -28.15 -16.52 8.10
CA CYS A 60 -27.15 -15.85 8.95
C CYS A 60 -25.79 -16.57 8.90
N ALA A 61 -25.79 -17.91 8.98
CA ALA A 61 -24.56 -18.70 8.90
C ALA A 61 -23.84 -18.56 7.54
N ILE A 62 -24.60 -18.56 6.44
CA ILE A 62 -24.06 -18.34 5.10
C ILE A 62 -23.49 -16.92 4.97
N MET A 63 -24.20 -15.91 5.46
CA MET A 63 -23.72 -14.52 5.41
C MET A 63 -22.44 -14.32 6.23
N GLN A 64 -22.35 -14.94 7.41
CA GLN A 64 -21.13 -14.92 8.21
C GLN A 64 -19.96 -15.54 7.45
N LYS A 65 -20.15 -16.72 6.86
CA LYS A 65 -19.13 -17.37 6.02
C LYS A 65 -18.76 -16.52 4.80
N MET A 66 -19.74 -15.90 4.16
CA MET A 66 -19.52 -15.02 3.01
C MET A 66 -18.70 -13.78 3.38
N ALA A 67 -18.91 -13.22 4.58
CA ALA A 67 -18.09 -12.12 5.08
C ALA A 67 -16.62 -12.55 5.26
N LEU A 68 -16.38 -13.73 5.85
CA LEU A 68 -15.03 -14.30 5.98
C LEU A 68 -14.37 -14.53 4.61
N LEU A 69 -15.09 -15.15 3.68
CA LEU A 69 -14.59 -15.43 2.33
C LEU A 69 -14.28 -14.16 1.54
N LYS A 70 -15.06 -13.09 1.71
CA LYS A 70 -14.78 -11.78 1.10
C LYS A 70 -13.50 -11.19 1.68
N ALA A 71 -13.34 -11.17 3.00
CA ALA A 71 -12.14 -10.67 3.66
C ALA A 71 -10.89 -11.46 3.25
N GLU A 72 -10.98 -12.80 3.16
CA GLU A 72 -9.88 -13.64 2.68
C GLU A 72 -9.57 -13.36 1.20
N ASN A 73 -10.58 -13.22 0.34
CA ASN A 73 -10.39 -12.87 -1.06
C ASN A 73 -9.69 -11.51 -1.23
N GLU A 74 -10.07 -10.52 -0.44
CA GLU A 74 -9.46 -9.18 -0.44
C GLU A 74 -7.98 -9.23 -0.08
N GLN A 75 -7.58 -10.15 0.82
CA GLN A 75 -6.17 -10.36 1.18
C GLN A 75 -5.41 -11.18 0.12
N LEU A 76 -6.03 -12.24 -0.41
CA LEU A 76 -5.38 -13.16 -1.34
C LEU A 76 -5.16 -12.54 -2.73
N ARG A 77 -6.09 -11.71 -3.22
CA ARG A 77 -5.97 -11.07 -4.55
C ARG A 77 -4.69 -10.24 -4.73
N PRO A 78 -4.35 -9.28 -3.85
CA PRO A 78 -3.12 -8.51 -3.99
C PRO A 78 -1.87 -9.37 -3.80
N ALA A 79 -1.88 -10.33 -2.87
CA ALA A 79 -0.76 -11.25 -2.67
C ALA A 79 -0.49 -12.09 -3.92
N ASN A 80 -1.53 -12.65 -4.53
CA ASN A 80 -1.41 -13.40 -5.78
C ASN A 80 -0.97 -12.54 -6.96
N ALA A 81 -1.45 -11.29 -7.04
CA ALA A 81 -0.98 -10.35 -8.06
C ALA A 81 0.51 -10.03 -7.90
N ALA A 82 0.98 -9.81 -6.66
CA ALA A 82 2.39 -9.56 -6.36
C ALA A 82 3.27 -10.77 -6.69
N LEU A 83 2.87 -11.98 -6.27
CA LEU A 83 3.57 -13.22 -6.60
C LEU A 83 3.61 -13.47 -8.11
N SER A 84 2.49 -13.27 -8.81
CA SER A 84 2.42 -13.39 -10.27
C SER A 84 3.36 -12.42 -10.96
N LYS A 85 3.39 -11.15 -10.53
CA LYS A 85 4.32 -10.13 -11.04
C LYS A 85 5.77 -10.53 -10.79
N GLN A 86 6.09 -11.03 -9.60
CA GLN A 86 7.43 -11.48 -9.26
C GLN A 86 7.86 -12.65 -10.16
N ARG A 87 7.01 -13.67 -10.33
CA ARG A 87 7.27 -14.83 -11.19
C ARG A 87 7.51 -14.39 -12.64
N ARG A 88 6.67 -13.49 -13.18
CA ARG A 88 6.88 -12.92 -14.52
C ARG A 88 8.21 -12.19 -14.63
N SER A 89 8.55 -11.33 -13.66
CA SER A 89 9.84 -10.61 -13.67
C SER A 89 11.04 -11.56 -13.64
N ARG A 90 11.00 -12.62 -12.82
CA ARG A 90 12.04 -13.65 -12.74
C ARG A 90 12.17 -14.38 -14.07
N LYS A 91 11.05 -14.76 -14.69
CA LYS A 91 11.05 -15.43 -16.00
C LYS A 91 11.59 -14.51 -17.11
N THR A 92 11.24 -13.22 -17.11
CA THR A 92 11.78 -12.24 -18.06
C THR A 92 13.28 -12.06 -17.87
N ARG A 93 13.76 -11.92 -16.62
CA ARG A 93 15.21 -11.85 -16.34
C ARG A 93 15.93 -13.10 -16.80
N LEU A 94 15.39 -14.28 -16.50
CA LEU A 94 15.97 -15.53 -16.96
C LEU A 94 16.00 -15.58 -18.49
N ARG A 95 14.92 -15.20 -19.19
CA ARG A 95 14.89 -15.14 -20.66
C ARG A 95 15.87 -14.15 -21.27
N GLN A 96 15.97 -12.93 -20.72
CA GLN A 96 16.94 -11.93 -21.15
C GLN A 96 18.39 -12.38 -20.85
N GLY A 97 18.59 -13.16 -19.78
CA GLY A 97 19.86 -13.80 -19.45
C GLY A 97 20.03 -15.23 -19.99
N SER A 98 19.11 -15.72 -20.83
CA SER A 98 19.20 -17.05 -21.47
C SER A 98 19.85 -16.82 -22.83
N SER A 99 21.13 -17.09 -23.05
CA SER A 99 21.96 -18.18 -22.55
C SER A 99 23.39 -17.65 -22.36
N MET A 100 23.80 -17.32 -21.14
CA MET A 100 25.23 -17.16 -20.90
C MET A 100 25.90 -18.52 -21.05
N SER A 101 26.75 -18.68 -22.06
CA SER A 101 27.54 -19.91 -22.21
C SER A 101 28.54 -20.05 -21.05
N ILE A 102 28.99 -21.26 -20.75
CA ILE A 102 30.03 -21.48 -19.73
C ILE A 102 31.27 -20.62 -20.06
N ALA A 103 31.61 -20.49 -21.34
CA ALA A 103 32.70 -19.63 -21.82
C ALA A 103 32.47 -18.14 -21.53
N GLU A 104 31.25 -17.62 -21.75
CA GLU A 104 30.91 -16.23 -21.39
C GLU A 104 30.95 -16.00 -19.87
N GLY A 105 30.61 -17.02 -19.08
CA GLY A 105 30.78 -17.01 -17.63
C GLY A 105 32.24 -16.88 -17.21
N HIS A 106 33.12 -17.69 -17.80
CA HIS A 106 34.57 -17.60 -17.55
C HIS A 106 35.14 -16.25 -18.00
N ALA A 107 34.80 -15.76 -19.19
CA ALA A 107 35.27 -14.47 -19.70
C ALA A 107 34.89 -13.30 -18.79
N LEU A 108 33.68 -13.32 -18.20
CA LEU A 108 33.27 -12.32 -17.22
C LEU A 108 34.02 -12.42 -15.89
N GLN A 109 34.41 -13.61 -15.48
CA GLN A 109 35.24 -13.81 -14.29
C GLN A 109 36.65 -13.29 -14.53
N ASP A 110 37.25 -13.65 -15.67
CA ASP A 110 38.58 -13.18 -16.07
C ASP A 110 38.61 -11.65 -16.16
N GLN A 111 37.59 -11.02 -16.76
CA GLN A 111 37.48 -9.57 -16.81
C GLN A 111 37.42 -8.94 -15.42
N LYS A 112 36.67 -9.53 -14.48
CA LYS A 112 36.58 -9.04 -13.10
C LYS A 112 37.91 -9.17 -12.36
N ASP A 113 38.61 -10.27 -12.56
CA ASP A 113 39.91 -10.51 -11.91
C ASP A 113 40.95 -9.51 -12.44
N VAL A 114 40.94 -9.23 -13.75
CA VAL A 114 41.74 -8.17 -14.37
C VAL A 114 41.36 -6.79 -13.82
N ASP A 115 40.07 -6.44 -13.76
CA ASP A 115 39.62 -5.15 -13.24
C ASP A 115 40.01 -4.98 -11.76
N GLN A 116 39.94 -6.05 -10.97
CA GLN A 116 40.35 -6.06 -9.58
C GLN A 116 41.86 -5.87 -9.44
N GLN A 117 42.66 -6.55 -10.27
CA GLN A 117 44.11 -6.38 -10.33
C GLN A 117 44.47 -4.95 -10.73
N VAL A 118 43.86 -4.41 -11.79
CA VAL A 118 44.07 -3.02 -12.24
C VAL A 118 43.69 -2.03 -11.14
N GLN A 119 42.60 -2.25 -10.40
CA GLN A 119 42.26 -1.42 -9.24
C GLN A 119 43.32 -1.47 -8.14
N GLN A 120 43.83 -2.66 -7.84
CA GLN A 120 44.84 -2.87 -6.81
C GLN A 120 46.17 -2.24 -7.20
N GLU A 121 46.63 -2.45 -8.44
CA GLU A 121 47.81 -1.81 -8.99
C GLU A 121 47.63 -0.30 -9.06
N SER A 122 46.45 0.21 -9.45
CA SER A 122 46.15 1.64 -9.39
C SER A 122 46.22 2.21 -7.98
N ARG A 123 45.85 1.44 -6.96
CA ARG A 123 46.01 1.83 -5.54
C ARG A 123 47.47 1.80 -5.10
N GLN A 124 48.28 0.88 -5.63
CA GLN A 124 49.70 0.73 -5.30
C GLN A 124 50.60 1.74 -6.06
N THR A 125 50.32 1.97 -7.34
CA THR A 125 51.01 2.95 -8.22
C THR A 125 50.54 4.38 -7.99
N ARG A 126 49.40 4.58 -7.31
CA ARG A 126 49.16 5.79 -6.52
C ARG A 126 50.13 5.80 -5.33
N GLY A 127 51.43 5.84 -5.64
CA GLY A 127 52.43 6.37 -4.73
C GLY A 127 51.90 7.69 -4.22
N ARG A 128 52.04 7.90 -2.90
CA ARG A 128 51.59 9.08 -2.17
C ARG A 128 51.96 10.31 -2.98
N LYS A 129 51.04 10.80 -3.83
CA LYS A 129 51.25 12.04 -4.57
C LYS A 129 51.62 13.04 -3.48
N PRO A 130 52.74 13.77 -3.61
CA PRO A 130 52.98 14.90 -2.73
C PRO A 130 51.67 15.67 -2.74
N ARG A 131 51.02 15.78 -1.58
CA ARG A 131 49.79 16.54 -1.43
C ARG A 131 50.11 17.87 -2.08
N ASP A 132 49.57 18.10 -3.29
CA ASP A 132 49.77 19.36 -3.99
C ASP A 132 49.46 20.42 -2.94
N LYS A 133 50.46 21.26 -2.64
CA LYS A 133 50.58 22.01 -1.39
C LYS A 133 49.27 22.73 -1.15
N THR A 134 48.35 22.06 -0.44
CA THR A 134 46.97 22.51 -0.34
C THR A 134 47.05 23.77 0.46
N ASN A 135 46.88 24.89 -0.24
CA ASN A 135 46.64 26.23 0.26
C ASN A 135 47.37 26.50 1.57
N GLY A 136 48.55 27.13 1.49
CA GLY A 136 49.29 27.60 2.66
C GLY A 136 48.33 28.18 3.71
N ARG A 137 48.49 27.77 4.97
CA ARG A 137 47.53 28.07 6.04
C ARG A 137 47.17 29.56 6.02
N ARG A 138 45.90 29.85 5.81
CA ARG A 138 45.34 31.21 5.85
C ARG A 138 45.02 31.56 7.30
N CYS A 139 45.19 32.81 7.66
CA CYS A 139 44.79 33.34 8.95
C CYS A 139 43.27 33.18 9.12
N GLY A 140 42.81 32.53 10.19
CA GLY A 140 41.39 32.35 10.46
C GLY A 140 40.61 33.65 10.71
N ARG A 141 41.31 34.77 11.00
CA ARG A 141 40.69 36.07 11.27
C ARG A 141 40.53 36.94 10.03
N CYS A 142 41.47 36.87 9.07
CA CYS A 142 41.49 37.75 7.89
C CYS A 142 41.65 37.04 6.54
N GLY A 143 41.82 35.71 6.53
CA GLY A 143 41.95 34.90 5.31
C GLY A 143 43.26 35.05 4.53
N LYS A 144 44.19 35.93 4.95
CA LYS A 144 45.50 36.13 4.30
C LYS A 144 46.51 35.08 4.76
N THR A 145 47.46 34.71 3.89
CA THR A 145 48.58 33.82 4.22
C THR A 145 49.73 34.60 4.85
N GLY A 146 50.67 33.92 5.53
CA GLY A 146 51.88 34.55 6.11
C GLY A 146 51.80 34.91 7.60
N HIS A 147 50.62 34.81 8.23
CA HIS A 147 50.46 34.97 9.68
C HIS A 147 49.30 34.09 10.19
N ASN A 148 49.20 33.93 11.52
CA ASN A 148 48.11 33.18 12.15
C ASN A 148 47.10 34.14 12.82
N ALA A 149 45.96 33.62 13.27
CA ALA A 149 44.91 34.44 13.90
C ALA A 149 45.39 35.19 15.17
N ARG A 150 46.40 34.66 15.88
CA ARG A 150 46.94 35.24 17.13
C ARG A 150 47.84 36.45 16.87
N THR A 151 48.48 36.51 15.71
CA THR A 151 49.33 37.65 15.30
C THR A 151 48.63 38.55 14.27
N CYS A 152 47.31 38.39 14.10
CA CYS A 152 46.54 39.18 13.16
C CYS A 152 46.25 40.57 13.74
N GLN A 153 46.76 41.60 13.05
CA GLN A 153 46.60 43.01 13.43
C GLN A 153 45.19 43.57 13.07
N ILE A 154 44.27 42.75 12.58
CA ILE A 154 42.90 43.18 12.33
C ILE A 154 42.11 43.07 13.64
N THR A 155 41.77 44.20 14.23
CA THR A 155 40.73 44.32 15.26
C THR A 155 39.38 44.33 14.54
N VAL A 156 38.60 43.26 14.72
CA VAL A 156 37.19 43.26 14.34
C VAL A 156 36.49 44.14 15.36
N GLU A 157 36.19 45.38 15.00
CA GLU A 157 35.24 46.21 15.73
C GLU A 157 33.86 45.60 15.53
N THR A 158 33.37 44.93 16.57
CA THR A 158 31.95 44.64 16.70
C THR A 158 31.26 45.93 17.14
N SER A 159 30.74 46.71 16.20
CA SER A 159 29.84 47.82 16.51
C SER A 159 28.47 47.26 16.89
N SER A 160 28.24 47.14 18.19
CA SER A 160 26.92 47.09 18.80
C SER A 160 26.28 48.48 18.69
N GLU A 161 25.17 48.60 17.97
CA GLU A 161 24.28 49.77 18.05
C GLU A 161 22.85 49.27 18.25
N GLU A 162 22.37 49.46 19.48
CA GLU A 162 21.00 49.33 19.93
C GLU A 162 20.17 50.56 19.50
N ASP A 163 18.90 50.28 19.20
CA ASP A 163 17.68 51.05 19.41
C ASP A 163 17.45 52.44 18.76
N SER A 164 16.34 52.50 18.02
CA SER A 164 15.56 53.73 17.80
C SER A 164 14.05 53.42 17.71
N TYR A 165 13.32 53.83 18.76
CA TYR A 165 11.88 54.13 18.95
C TYR A 165 10.80 53.15 18.52
#